data_AF-A0A7C5T8I7-F1
#
_entry.id   AF-A0A7C5T8I7-F1
#
_cell.length_a   1.000
_cell.length_b   1.000
_cell.length_c   1.000
_cell.angle_alpha   90.00
_cell.angle_beta   90.00
_cell.angle_gamma   90.00
#
_symmetry.space_group_name_H-M   'P 1'
#
loop_
_entity.id
_entity.type
_entity.pdbx_description
1 polymer ?
#
loop_
_entity_poly.entity_id
_entity_poly.type
_entity_poly.pdbx_seq_one_letter_code
_entity_poly.pdbx_strand_id
1 'polypeptide(L)'
;MTYLKWLLLTPFTELGYYKLSIFLRKLTQRVFLPIPRAVCEGYLNALNLPSSYLRVWKPVLDLIWSGELSAECYSEPARVERQVDFAIKLASLVIKASAYGKVDVSEWISISSMADISPGVWDWRGLLVVDRFSEFVVMHKRGINVDRLLAVDVFVPTPIDLLVLIVKNILAWNCDLVNVIKWVIKYINELVVKSKDLTEAYIKLINDAEYRKLIRDCAAEEYTLYWWTI
;
A
#
# COMPACT_ATOMS: atom_id res chain seq x y z
N MET A 1 -25.96 18.28 7.62
CA MET A 1 -25.46 17.53 6.45
C MET A 1 -24.82 16.23 6.94
N THR A 2 -25.36 15.09 6.54
CA THR A 2 -24.75 13.78 6.77
C THR A 2 -23.60 13.64 5.77
N TYR A 3 -22.35 13.65 6.25
CA TYR A 3 -21.19 13.40 5.40
C TYR A 3 -21.17 11.93 4.99
N LEU A 4 -21.07 11.68 3.67
CA LEU A 4 -20.94 10.35 3.08
C LEU A 4 -19.58 9.72 3.43
N LYS A 5 -19.51 8.39 3.48
CA LYS A 5 -18.28 7.60 3.62
C LYS A 5 -17.70 7.32 2.23
N TRP A 6 -16.68 8.09 1.84
CA TRP A 6 -15.95 7.85 0.60
C TRP A 6 -14.63 7.17 0.92
N LEU A 7 -14.24 6.22 0.06
CA LEU A 7 -12.94 5.56 0.09
C LEU A 7 -12.19 5.90 -1.19
N LEU A 8 -10.96 6.40 -1.06
CA LEU A 8 -10.09 6.76 -2.18
C LEU A 8 -8.82 5.92 -2.14
N LEU A 9 -8.66 5.07 -3.15
CA LEU A 9 -7.51 4.20 -3.31
C LEU A 9 -6.41 4.93 -4.08
N THR A 10 -5.18 4.85 -3.58
CA THR A 10 -4.00 5.41 -4.25
C THR A 10 -2.85 4.42 -4.20
N PRO A 11 -2.17 4.10 -5.31
CA PRO A 11 -0.98 3.26 -5.21
C PRO A 11 0.13 4.02 -4.47
N PHE A 12 0.96 3.30 -3.71
CA PHE A 12 2.11 3.87 -3.00
C PHE A 12 3.27 4.18 -3.97
N THR A 13 3.08 5.19 -4.81
CA THR A 13 4.04 5.63 -5.85
C THR A 13 4.06 7.15 -5.94
N GLU A 14 5.17 7.73 -6.39
CA GLU A 14 5.28 9.18 -6.57
C GLU A 14 4.17 9.76 -7.46
N LEU A 15 3.83 9.07 -8.57
CA LEU A 15 2.73 9.48 -9.45
C LEU A 15 1.35 9.33 -8.79
N GLY A 16 1.12 8.25 -8.03
CA GLY A 16 -0.12 8.04 -7.29
C GLY A 16 -0.40 9.20 -6.33
N TYR A 17 0.61 9.58 -5.55
CA TYR A 17 0.51 10.71 -4.61
C TYR A 17 0.44 12.08 -5.27
N TYR A 18 1.05 12.26 -6.44
CA TYR A 18 0.86 13.46 -7.26
C TYR A 18 -0.59 13.57 -7.76
N LYS A 19 -1.18 12.48 -8.28
CA LYS A 19 -2.58 12.46 -8.71
C LYS A 19 -3.53 12.68 -7.53
N LEU A 20 -3.22 12.06 -6.38
CA LEU A 20 -3.95 12.28 -5.13
C LEU A 20 -3.94 13.76 -4.75
N SER A 21 -2.79 14.45 -4.79
CA SER A 21 -2.73 15.87 -4.42
C SER A 21 -3.59 16.75 -5.36
N ILE A 22 -3.61 16.47 -6.67
CA ILE A 22 -4.51 17.14 -7.63
C ILE A 22 -5.98 16.90 -7.28
N PHE A 23 -6.33 15.66 -6.91
CA PHE A 23 -7.69 15.30 -6.52
C PHE A 23 -8.10 16.05 -5.25
N LEU A 24 -7.26 16.02 -4.21
CA LEU A 24 -7.52 16.64 -2.90
C LEU A 24 -7.70 18.16 -2.98
N ARG A 25 -6.96 18.86 -3.86
CA ARG A 25 -7.11 20.31 -4.10
C ARG A 25 -8.53 20.73 -4.50
N LYS A 26 -9.34 19.81 -5.04
CA LYS A 26 -10.69 20.09 -5.54
C LYS A 26 -11.79 19.72 -4.55
N LEU A 27 -11.43 19.16 -3.39
CA LEU A 27 -12.40 18.63 -2.44
C LEU A 27 -12.74 19.64 -1.35
N THR A 28 -14.00 19.58 -0.94
CA THR A 28 -14.53 20.33 0.21
C THR A 28 -14.87 19.43 1.39
N GLN A 29 -14.73 18.10 1.24
CA GLN A 29 -15.01 17.15 2.31
C GLN A 29 -13.83 17.05 3.28
N ARG A 30 -14.12 16.58 4.51
CA ARG A 30 -13.10 16.17 5.48
C ARG A 30 -12.28 15.02 4.91
N VAL A 31 -10.95 15.11 4.97
CA VAL A 31 -10.01 14.14 4.42
C VAL A 31 -9.27 13.43 5.53
N PHE A 32 -9.21 12.11 5.47
CA PHE A 32 -8.47 11.25 6.39
C PHE A 32 -7.28 10.60 5.65
N LEU A 33 -6.06 10.79 6.15
CA LEU A 33 -4.82 10.37 5.48
C LEU A 33 -4.02 9.34 6.29
N PRO A 34 -3.46 8.27 5.67
CA PRO A 34 -2.60 7.26 6.30
C PRO A 34 -1.19 7.77 6.64
N ILE A 35 -1.10 8.99 7.15
CA ILE A 35 0.14 9.64 7.55
C ILE A 35 0.18 9.72 9.09
N PRO A 36 1.35 9.63 9.75
CA PRO A 36 1.45 9.94 11.16
C PRO A 36 1.10 11.40 11.46
N ARG A 37 0.34 11.62 12.54
CA ARG A 37 -0.09 12.96 12.95
C ARG A 37 1.07 13.95 13.06
N ALA A 38 2.17 13.55 13.69
CA ALA A 38 3.37 14.35 13.83
C ALA A 38 3.98 14.79 12.48
N VAL A 39 3.88 13.96 11.42
CA VAL A 39 4.34 14.34 10.07
C VAL A 39 3.44 15.41 9.48
N CYS A 40 2.12 15.26 9.61
CA CYS A 40 1.17 16.25 9.11
C CYS A 40 1.31 17.60 9.82
N GLU A 41 1.66 17.58 11.10
CA GLU A 41 1.95 18.79 11.89
C GLU A 41 3.36 19.36 11.66
N GLY A 42 4.20 18.70 10.84
CA GLY A 42 5.53 19.18 10.46
C GLY A 42 6.66 18.77 11.42
N TYR A 43 6.38 17.92 12.41
CA TYR A 43 7.37 17.40 13.37
C TYR A 43 8.15 16.21 12.80
N LEU A 44 8.93 16.44 11.74
CA LEU A 44 9.68 15.40 11.04
C LEU A 44 10.82 14.80 11.89
N ASN A 45 11.49 15.62 12.68
CA ASN A 45 12.67 15.21 13.47
C ASN A 45 12.33 14.25 14.62
N ALA A 46 11.05 14.15 15.00
CA ALA A 46 10.59 13.26 16.06
C ALA A 46 10.41 11.81 15.59
N LEU A 47 10.50 11.56 14.28
CA LEU A 47 10.24 10.26 13.68
C LEU A 47 11.43 9.83 12.82
N ASN A 48 11.93 8.61 13.04
CA ASN A 48 12.97 8.00 12.19
C ASN A 48 12.37 7.51 10.84
N LEU A 49 11.82 8.45 10.06
CA LEU A 49 11.15 8.13 8.80
C LEU A 49 12.16 7.91 7.68
N PRO A 50 11.97 6.88 6.85
CA PRO A 50 12.74 6.72 5.62
C PRO A 50 12.56 7.94 4.70
N SER A 51 13.65 8.42 4.09
CA SER A 51 13.59 9.52 3.12
C SER A 51 12.68 9.21 1.93
N SER A 52 12.58 7.95 1.53
CA SER A 52 11.66 7.47 0.50
C SER A 52 10.19 7.67 0.87
N TYR A 53 9.82 7.50 2.15
CA TYR A 53 8.45 7.75 2.63
C TYR A 53 8.07 9.22 2.45
N LEU A 54 8.93 10.13 2.92
CA LEU A 54 8.70 11.58 2.78
C LEU A 54 8.69 12.02 1.31
N ARG A 55 9.56 11.44 0.47
CA ARG A 55 9.62 11.73 -0.96
C ARG A 55 8.29 11.41 -1.65
N VAL A 56 7.72 10.24 -1.38
CA VAL A 56 6.47 9.77 -1.98
C VAL A 56 5.30 10.64 -1.54
N TRP A 57 5.23 10.97 -0.24
CA TRP A 57 4.15 11.79 0.33
C TRP A 57 4.26 13.29 0.05
N LYS A 58 5.42 13.76 -0.41
CA LYS A 58 5.72 15.19 -0.57
C LYS A 58 4.61 16.01 -1.25
N PRO A 59 4.00 15.57 -2.38
CA PRO A 59 2.96 16.36 -3.04
C PRO A 59 1.72 16.62 -2.17
N VAL A 60 1.39 15.72 -1.26
CA VAL A 60 0.26 15.87 -0.33
C VAL A 60 0.69 16.64 0.91
N LEU A 61 1.89 16.39 1.45
CA LEU A 61 2.44 17.15 2.58
C LEU A 61 2.58 18.64 2.25
N ASP A 62 2.99 18.97 1.03
CA ASP A 62 3.09 20.36 0.57
C ASP A 62 1.70 21.06 0.60
N LEU A 63 0.58 20.34 0.39
CA LEU A 63 -0.79 20.89 0.55
C LEU A 63 -1.17 21.13 2.01
N ILE A 64 -0.80 20.21 2.89
CA ILE A 64 -1.12 20.29 4.31
C ILE A 64 -0.35 21.44 4.94
N TRP A 65 0.96 21.50 4.71
CA TRP A 65 1.84 22.50 5.32
C TRP A 65 1.66 23.92 4.75
N SER A 66 1.16 24.04 3.52
CA SER A 66 0.76 25.35 2.96
C SER A 66 -0.61 25.82 3.45
N GLY A 67 -1.37 24.97 4.15
CA GLY A 67 -2.74 25.27 4.59
C GLY A 67 -3.79 25.14 3.49
N GLU A 68 -3.42 24.68 2.29
CA GLU A 68 -4.35 24.42 1.18
C GLU A 68 -5.26 23.20 1.44
N LEU A 69 -4.87 22.31 2.35
CA LEU A 69 -5.63 21.11 2.73
C LEU A 69 -5.71 20.96 4.24
N SER A 70 -6.94 20.94 4.77
CA SER A 70 -7.21 20.49 6.14
C SER A 70 -7.48 18.99 6.14
N ALA A 71 -6.57 18.21 6.72
CA ALA A 71 -6.64 16.75 6.76
C ALA A 71 -6.43 16.19 8.17
N GLU A 72 -7.04 15.03 8.42
CA GLU A 72 -6.87 14.26 9.64
C GLU A 72 -6.00 13.03 9.39
N CYS A 73 -4.81 13.07 9.95
CA CYS A 73 -3.82 12.03 9.77
C CYS A 73 -3.98 10.97 10.86
N TYR A 74 -4.23 9.73 10.45
CA TYR A 74 -4.69 8.67 11.34
C TYR A 74 -3.68 7.57 11.61
N SER A 75 -2.49 7.61 10.99
CA SER A 75 -1.48 6.60 11.26
C SER A 75 -0.78 6.88 12.59
N GLU A 76 -0.42 5.82 13.31
CA GLU A 76 0.42 5.93 14.49
C GLU A 76 1.91 5.90 14.10
N PRO A 77 2.79 6.67 14.77
CA PRO A 77 4.25 6.58 14.62
C PRO A 77 4.78 5.14 14.67
N ALA A 78 4.37 4.39 15.69
CA ALA A 78 4.78 3.01 15.91
C ALA A 78 4.38 2.08 14.76
N ARG A 79 3.35 2.43 13.98
CA ARG A 79 2.96 1.68 12.77
C ARG A 79 4.02 1.81 11.68
N VAL A 80 4.56 3.00 11.48
CA VAL A 80 5.62 3.23 10.49
C VAL A 80 6.89 2.51 10.90
N GLU A 81 7.25 2.54 12.19
CA GLU A 81 8.39 1.78 12.70
C GLU A 81 8.26 0.27 12.41
N ARG A 82 7.09 -0.33 12.71
CA ARG A 82 6.83 -1.74 12.39
C ARG A 82 6.90 -2.04 10.89
N GLN A 83 6.47 -1.10 10.05
CA GLN A 83 6.58 -1.25 8.59
C GLN A 83 8.03 -1.21 8.11
N VAL A 84 8.86 -0.34 8.69
CA VAL A 84 10.29 -0.26 8.40
C VAL A 84 10.99 -1.56 8.84
N ASP A 85 10.71 -2.04 10.05
CA ASP A 85 11.26 -3.31 10.53
C ASP A 85 10.86 -4.49 9.64
N PHE A 86 9.59 -4.54 9.22
CA PHE A 86 9.11 -5.54 8.26
C PHE A 86 9.87 -5.45 6.93
N ALA A 87 10.04 -4.24 6.38
CA ALA A 87 10.76 -4.03 5.13
C ALA A 87 12.24 -4.44 5.22
N ILE A 88 12.93 -4.16 6.34
CA ILE A 88 14.32 -4.57 6.56
C ILE A 88 14.46 -6.09 6.61
N LYS A 89 13.55 -6.77 7.32
CA LYS A 89 13.53 -8.24 7.40
C LYS A 89 13.24 -8.88 6.04
N LEU A 90 12.29 -8.30 5.30
CA LEU A 90 11.96 -8.74 3.95
C LEU A 90 13.14 -8.57 2.99
N ALA A 91 13.79 -7.41 3.01
CA ALA A 91 15.00 -7.16 2.21
C ALA A 91 16.12 -8.15 2.55
N SER A 92 16.28 -8.49 3.83
CA SER A 92 17.26 -9.49 4.28
C SER A 92 16.99 -10.88 3.69
N LEU A 93 15.71 -11.30 3.63
CA LEU A 93 15.32 -12.55 2.96
C LEU A 93 15.56 -12.52 1.45
N VAL A 94 15.27 -11.39 0.80
CA VAL A 94 15.53 -11.21 -0.63
C VAL A 94 17.02 -11.31 -0.93
N ILE A 95 17.87 -10.64 -0.15
CA ILE A 95 19.33 -10.71 -0.28
C ILE A 95 19.81 -12.15 -0.09
N LYS A 96 19.36 -12.83 0.97
CA LYS A 96 19.69 -14.23 1.24
C LYS A 96 19.28 -15.14 0.08
N ALA A 97 18.06 -14.99 -0.43
CA ALA A 97 17.57 -15.79 -1.56
C ALA A 97 18.39 -15.55 -2.83
N SER A 98 18.83 -14.32 -3.07
CA SER A 98 19.62 -13.94 -4.24
C SER A 98 21.06 -14.43 -4.16
N ALA A 99 21.68 -14.33 -2.97
CA ALA A 99 23.08 -14.71 -2.76
C ALA A 99 23.26 -16.24 -2.72
N TYR A 100 22.30 -16.97 -2.15
CA TYR A 100 22.44 -18.41 -1.91
C TYR A 100 21.54 -19.28 -2.78
N GLY A 101 20.64 -18.69 -3.59
CA GLY A 101 19.69 -19.43 -4.42
C GLY A 101 18.68 -20.28 -3.64
N LYS A 102 18.52 -20.03 -2.33
CA LYS A 102 17.67 -20.81 -1.43
C LYS A 102 16.51 -19.99 -0.90
N VAL A 103 15.30 -20.54 -1.03
CA VAL A 103 14.06 -19.97 -0.51
C VAL A 103 13.51 -20.92 0.56
N ASP A 104 13.60 -20.52 1.83
CA ASP A 104 12.97 -21.22 2.95
C ASP A 104 11.61 -20.61 3.25
N VAL A 105 10.54 -21.27 2.77
CA VAL A 105 9.15 -20.80 2.91
C VAL A 105 8.77 -20.49 4.36
N SER A 106 9.31 -21.21 5.35
CA SER A 106 8.99 -21.00 6.76
C SER A 106 9.48 -19.63 7.27
N GLU A 107 10.65 -19.17 6.82
CA GLU A 107 11.19 -17.85 7.15
C GLU A 107 10.31 -16.74 6.56
N TRP A 108 9.87 -16.90 5.31
CA TRP A 108 8.98 -15.95 4.64
C TRP A 108 7.61 -15.86 5.32
N ILE A 109 7.04 -16.98 5.74
CA ILE A 109 5.80 -17.02 6.53
C ILE A 109 5.99 -16.28 7.85
N SER A 110 7.06 -16.60 8.59
CA SER A 110 7.36 -15.99 9.88
C SER A 110 7.45 -14.47 9.78
N ILE A 111 8.22 -13.94 8.83
CA ILE A 111 8.36 -12.49 8.63
C ILE A 111 7.05 -11.85 8.16
N SER A 112 6.32 -12.49 7.24
CA SER A 112 5.05 -11.95 6.72
C SER A 112 3.92 -11.94 7.75
N SER A 113 3.98 -12.84 8.74
CA SER A 113 3.03 -12.84 9.86
C SER A 113 3.13 -11.56 10.70
N MET A 114 4.30 -10.91 10.73
CA MET A 114 4.54 -9.66 11.47
C MET A 114 3.93 -8.43 10.81
N ALA A 115 3.55 -8.49 9.53
CA ALA A 115 3.07 -7.33 8.80
C ALA A 115 1.80 -6.74 9.43
N ASP A 116 1.78 -5.42 9.62
CA ASP A 116 0.61 -4.69 10.11
C ASP A 116 -0.25 -4.22 8.93
N ILE A 117 -1.40 -4.87 8.77
CA ILE A 117 -2.40 -4.58 7.73
C ILE A 117 -3.72 -4.08 8.33
N SER A 118 -3.73 -3.71 9.61
CA SER A 118 -4.90 -3.07 10.22
C SER A 118 -5.05 -1.66 9.62
N PRO A 119 -6.22 -1.29 9.07
CA PRO A 119 -6.48 0.03 8.46
C PRO A 119 -6.27 1.25 9.37
N GLY A 120 -6.21 1.06 10.69
CA GLY A 120 -6.08 2.16 11.66
C GLY A 120 -7.34 3.01 11.87
N VAL A 121 -8.27 3.02 10.90
CA VAL A 121 -9.56 3.72 10.98
C VAL A 121 -10.70 2.78 10.60
N TRP A 122 -11.74 2.75 11.43
CA TRP A 122 -12.93 1.91 11.24
C TRP A 122 -14.22 2.71 11.09
N ASP A 123 -14.25 3.94 11.61
CA ASP A 123 -15.37 4.86 11.45
C ASP A 123 -14.84 6.22 11.01
N TRP A 124 -15.39 6.73 9.91
CA TRP A 124 -15.05 8.03 9.37
C TRP A 124 -16.26 8.62 8.67
N ARG A 125 -16.22 9.93 8.43
CA ARG A 125 -17.25 10.65 7.69
C ARG A 125 -16.58 11.70 6.81
N GLY A 126 -16.61 11.50 5.50
CA GLY A 126 -15.78 12.20 4.53
C GLY A 126 -14.98 11.24 3.65
N LEU A 127 -13.83 11.69 3.17
CA LEU A 127 -12.93 10.93 2.29
C LEU A 127 -11.84 10.25 3.11
N LEU A 128 -11.80 8.92 3.11
CA LEU A 128 -10.69 8.15 3.64
C LEU A 128 -9.76 7.73 2.51
N VAL A 129 -8.49 8.13 2.60
CA VAL A 129 -7.44 7.66 1.69
C VAL A 129 -6.88 6.34 2.21
N VAL A 130 -6.75 5.36 1.31
CA VAL A 130 -6.08 4.08 1.57
C VAL A 130 -5.03 3.86 0.50
N ASP A 131 -3.80 3.67 0.93
CA ASP A 131 -2.62 3.58 0.07
C ASP A 131 -2.01 2.17 0.00
N ARG A 132 -2.54 1.22 0.77
CA ARG A 132 -2.10 -0.17 0.83
C ARG A 132 -3.23 -1.11 0.44
N PHE A 133 -2.99 -1.95 -0.56
CA PHE A 133 -4.01 -2.86 -1.08
C PHE A 133 -4.47 -3.86 -0.01
N SER A 134 -3.54 -4.36 0.79
CA SER A 134 -3.84 -5.25 1.91
C SER A 134 -4.82 -4.64 2.93
N GLU A 135 -4.75 -3.33 3.21
CA GLU A 135 -5.72 -2.66 4.09
C GLU A 135 -7.10 -2.59 3.45
N PHE A 136 -7.16 -2.22 2.16
CA PHE A 136 -8.41 -2.18 1.42
C PHE A 136 -9.14 -3.54 1.46
N VAL A 137 -8.42 -4.64 1.26
CA VAL A 137 -8.98 -5.98 1.35
C VAL A 137 -9.52 -6.29 2.75
N VAL A 138 -8.78 -5.93 3.81
CA VAL A 138 -9.22 -6.11 5.20
C VAL A 138 -10.51 -5.34 5.47
N MET A 139 -10.59 -4.09 5.01
CA MET A 139 -11.78 -3.26 5.13
C MET A 139 -12.97 -3.89 4.42
N HIS A 140 -12.76 -4.36 3.19
CA HIS A 140 -13.79 -5.00 2.39
C HIS A 140 -14.30 -6.30 3.02
N LYS A 141 -13.42 -7.20 3.46
CA LYS A 141 -13.80 -8.48 4.11
C LYS A 141 -14.52 -8.29 5.44
N ARG A 142 -14.28 -7.17 6.14
CA ARG A 142 -15.03 -6.81 7.36
C ARG A 142 -16.40 -6.19 7.08
N GLY A 143 -16.81 -6.08 5.81
CA GLY A 143 -18.12 -5.55 5.44
C GLY A 143 -18.26 -4.06 5.71
N ILE A 144 -17.16 -3.29 5.65
CA ILE A 144 -17.25 -1.83 5.79
C ILE A 144 -18.05 -1.27 4.62
N ASN A 145 -19.21 -0.69 4.93
CA ASN A 145 -20.06 -0.06 3.93
C ASN A 145 -19.50 1.32 3.56
N VAL A 146 -19.29 1.54 2.26
CA VAL A 146 -18.80 2.79 1.69
C VAL A 146 -19.82 3.30 0.66
N ASP A 147 -20.15 4.58 0.72
CA ASP A 147 -21.09 5.20 -0.21
C ASP A 147 -20.47 5.39 -1.60
N ARG A 148 -19.15 5.62 -1.65
CA ARG A 148 -18.37 5.72 -2.88
C ARG A 148 -16.99 5.13 -2.72
N LEU A 149 -16.57 4.37 -3.72
CA LEU A 149 -15.21 3.88 -3.89
C LEU A 149 -14.62 4.51 -5.15
N LEU A 150 -13.46 5.14 -5.00
CA LEU A 150 -12.74 5.80 -6.09
C LEU A 150 -11.28 5.34 -6.06
N ALA A 151 -10.61 5.39 -7.21
CA ALA A 151 -9.17 5.20 -7.30
C ALA A 151 -8.57 6.35 -8.12
N VAL A 152 -7.44 6.91 -7.67
CA VAL A 152 -6.75 7.98 -8.44
C VAL A 152 -5.88 7.41 -9.58
N ASP A 153 -5.61 6.11 -9.55
CA ASP A 153 -4.84 5.38 -10.55
C ASP A 153 -5.16 3.87 -10.47
N VAL A 154 -4.54 3.09 -11.36
CA VAL A 154 -4.57 1.61 -11.28
C VAL A 154 -4.09 1.17 -9.90
N PHE A 155 -4.95 0.44 -9.17
CA PHE A 155 -4.71 0.02 -7.79
C PHE A 155 -4.79 -1.49 -7.66
N VAL A 156 -3.67 -2.14 -7.94
CA VAL A 156 -3.47 -3.58 -7.84
C VAL A 156 -2.48 -3.92 -6.72
N PRO A 157 -2.60 -5.07 -6.03
CA PRO A 157 -1.64 -5.53 -5.05
C PRO A 157 -0.25 -5.66 -5.66
N THR A 158 0.75 -5.45 -4.82
CA THR A 158 2.11 -5.90 -5.06
C THR A 158 2.27 -7.37 -4.67
N PRO A 159 3.34 -8.07 -5.09
CA PRO A 159 3.61 -9.42 -4.60
C PRO A 159 3.71 -9.50 -3.06
N ILE A 160 4.13 -8.40 -2.42
CA ILE A 160 4.22 -8.28 -0.96
C ILE A 160 2.82 -8.27 -0.34
N ASP A 161 1.87 -7.52 -0.94
CA ASP A 161 0.47 -7.56 -0.51
C ASP A 161 -0.11 -8.97 -0.64
N LEU A 162 0.11 -9.63 -1.78
CA LEU A 162 -0.35 -11.01 -1.99
C LEU A 162 0.20 -11.94 -0.90
N LEU A 163 1.52 -11.90 -0.66
CA LEU A 163 2.19 -12.72 0.35
C LEU A 163 1.57 -12.52 1.74
N VAL A 164 1.40 -11.28 2.17
CA VAL A 164 0.85 -10.95 3.50
C VAL A 164 -0.60 -11.41 3.62
N LEU A 165 -1.42 -11.21 2.59
CA LEU A 165 -2.83 -11.60 2.59
C LEU A 165 -3.02 -13.13 2.65
N ILE A 166 -2.18 -13.88 1.92
CA ILE A 166 -2.16 -15.35 1.95
C ILE A 166 -1.74 -15.86 3.32
N VAL A 167 -0.61 -15.38 3.85
CA VAL A 167 -0.06 -15.84 5.14
C VAL A 167 -1.02 -15.56 6.30
N LYS A 168 -1.78 -14.46 6.23
CA LYS A 168 -2.77 -14.11 7.26
C LYS A 168 -4.14 -14.76 7.06
N ASN A 169 -4.29 -15.62 6.05
CA ASN A 169 -5.53 -16.33 5.73
C ASN A 169 -6.74 -15.38 5.59
N ILE A 170 -6.51 -14.18 5.04
CA ILE A 170 -7.58 -13.19 4.81
C ILE A 170 -8.35 -13.51 3.53
N LEU A 171 -7.67 -14.19 2.61
CA LEU A 171 -8.20 -14.59 1.33
C LEU A 171 -7.94 -16.08 1.13
N ALA A 172 -9.00 -16.81 0.80
CA ALA A 172 -8.92 -18.20 0.32
C ALA A 172 -8.48 -18.21 -1.15
N TRP A 173 -7.33 -17.62 -1.42
CA TRP A 173 -6.74 -17.59 -2.75
C TRP A 173 -5.96 -18.88 -2.98
N ASN A 174 -6.23 -19.57 -4.09
CA ASN A 174 -5.49 -20.77 -4.52
C ASN A 174 -4.10 -20.42 -5.09
N CYS A 175 -3.39 -19.51 -4.42
CA CYS A 175 -2.06 -19.11 -4.81
C CYS A 175 -1.03 -20.15 -4.38
N ASP A 176 -0.14 -20.50 -5.31
CA ASP A 176 1.13 -21.12 -4.94
C ASP A 176 1.99 -20.10 -4.19
N LEU A 177 2.13 -20.28 -2.88
CA LEU A 177 2.94 -19.43 -1.99
C LEU A 177 4.40 -19.34 -2.46
N VAL A 178 4.97 -20.42 -3.00
CA VAL A 178 6.34 -20.43 -3.51
C VAL A 178 6.46 -19.51 -4.72
N ASN A 179 5.48 -19.54 -5.62
CA ASN A 179 5.43 -18.64 -6.77
C ASN A 179 5.30 -17.17 -6.34
N VAL A 180 4.45 -16.88 -5.34
CA VAL A 180 4.33 -15.52 -4.79
C VAL A 180 5.66 -15.04 -4.19
N ILE A 181 6.38 -15.89 -3.43
CA ILE A 181 7.70 -15.54 -2.88
C ILE A 181 8.70 -15.23 -4.00
N LYS A 182 8.73 -16.04 -5.07
CA LYS A 182 9.58 -15.76 -6.25
C LYS A 182 9.27 -14.39 -6.85
N TRP A 183 7.99 -14.02 -6.90
CA TRP A 183 7.57 -12.70 -7.36
C TRP A 183 7.97 -11.58 -6.42
N VAL A 184 7.95 -11.78 -5.10
CA VAL A 184 8.48 -10.78 -4.15
C VAL A 184 9.97 -10.55 -4.39
N ILE A 185 10.75 -11.63 -4.58
CA ILE A 185 12.18 -11.55 -4.89
C ILE A 185 12.42 -10.80 -6.20
N LYS A 186 11.71 -11.18 -7.28
CA LYS A 186 11.79 -10.51 -8.60
C LYS A 186 11.42 -9.03 -8.48
N TYR A 187 10.31 -8.72 -7.81
CA TYR A 187 9.86 -7.34 -7.64
C TYR A 187 10.89 -6.47 -6.92
N ILE A 188 11.43 -6.93 -5.79
CA ILE A 188 12.40 -6.13 -5.04
C ILE A 188 13.73 -6.00 -5.80
N ASN A 189 14.32 -7.10 -6.27
CA ASN A 189 15.65 -7.07 -6.88
C ASN A 189 15.69 -6.52 -8.30
N GLU A 190 14.67 -6.82 -9.11
CA GLU A 190 14.70 -6.54 -10.54
C GLU A 190 13.86 -5.34 -10.91
N LEU A 191 12.77 -5.08 -10.18
CA LEU A 191 11.87 -3.98 -10.49
C LEU A 191 12.15 -2.76 -9.61
N VAL A 192 12.18 -2.90 -8.28
CA VAL A 192 12.40 -1.77 -7.36
C VAL A 192 13.84 -1.26 -7.44
N VAL A 193 14.84 -2.12 -7.24
CA VAL A 193 16.25 -1.70 -7.20
C VAL A 193 16.75 -1.15 -8.54
N LYS A 194 16.23 -1.63 -9.67
CA LYS A 194 16.65 -1.21 -11.02
C LYS A 194 15.80 -0.09 -11.62
N SER A 195 14.84 0.45 -10.88
CA SER A 195 14.01 1.57 -11.34
C SER A 195 14.44 2.87 -10.68
N LYS A 196 14.19 3.98 -11.37
CA LYS A 196 14.47 5.33 -10.87
C LYS A 196 13.66 5.66 -9.63
N ASP A 197 12.41 5.20 -9.59
CA ASP A 197 11.44 5.48 -8.55
C ASP A 197 10.39 4.35 -8.43
N LEU A 198 9.49 4.47 -7.44
CA LEU A 198 8.45 3.45 -7.20
C LEU A 198 7.37 3.48 -8.28
N THR A 199 7.18 4.62 -8.94
CA THR A 199 6.27 4.74 -10.08
C THR A 199 6.71 3.84 -11.22
N GLU A 200 7.97 3.92 -11.64
CA GLU A 200 8.52 3.09 -12.71
C GLU A 200 8.49 1.60 -12.32
N ALA A 201 8.88 1.26 -11.09
CA ALA A 201 8.81 -0.12 -10.60
C ALA A 201 7.39 -0.68 -10.65
N TYR A 202 6.41 0.11 -10.22
CA TYR A 202 4.99 -0.27 -10.25
C TYR A 202 4.47 -0.40 -11.68
N ILE A 203 4.80 0.54 -12.58
CA ILE A 203 4.41 0.47 -14.01
C ILE A 203 4.98 -0.79 -14.66
N LYS A 204 6.24 -1.16 -14.39
CA LYS A 204 6.83 -2.40 -14.89
C LYS A 204 6.08 -3.62 -14.35
N LEU A 205 5.81 -3.64 -13.04
CA LEU A 205 5.09 -4.72 -12.38
C LEU A 205 3.69 -4.92 -13.00
N ILE A 206 2.89 -3.85 -13.10
CA ILE A 206 1.52 -3.95 -13.62
C ILE A 206 1.47 -4.26 -15.11
N ASN A 207 2.55 -4.06 -15.87
CA ASN A 207 2.62 -4.40 -17.29
C ASN A 207 3.27 -5.76 -17.57
N ASP A 208 3.82 -6.41 -16.55
CA ASP A 208 4.37 -7.75 -16.68
C ASP A 208 3.24 -8.78 -16.86
N ALA A 209 3.26 -9.49 -18.00
CA ALA A 209 2.24 -10.45 -18.37
C ALA A 209 2.18 -11.66 -17.43
N GLU A 210 3.33 -12.09 -16.90
CA GLU A 210 3.40 -13.19 -15.95
C GLU A 210 2.87 -12.76 -14.58
N TYR A 211 3.13 -11.51 -14.17
CA TYR A 211 2.57 -10.99 -12.92
C TYR A 211 1.04 -10.86 -13.00
N ARG A 212 0.53 -10.32 -14.11
CA ARG A 212 -0.92 -10.28 -14.39
C ARG A 212 -1.54 -11.68 -14.38
N LYS A 213 -0.81 -12.68 -14.87
CA LYS A 213 -1.25 -14.07 -14.80
C LYS A 213 -1.29 -14.56 -13.35
N LEU A 214 -0.23 -14.37 -12.56
CA LEU A 214 -0.21 -14.71 -11.13
C LEU A 214 -1.43 -14.12 -10.44
N ILE A 215 -1.68 -12.83 -10.63
CA ILE A 215 -2.82 -12.11 -10.09
C ILE A 215 -4.15 -12.78 -10.43
N ARG A 216 -4.37 -13.13 -11.71
CA ARG A 216 -5.63 -13.74 -12.14
C ARG A 216 -5.81 -15.14 -11.57
N ASP A 217 -4.73 -15.90 -11.49
CA ASP A 217 -4.73 -17.25 -10.95
C ASP A 217 -4.93 -17.22 -9.41
N CYS A 218 -4.46 -16.15 -8.77
CA CYS A 218 -4.55 -15.93 -7.33
C CYS A 218 -5.88 -15.32 -6.88
N ALA A 219 -6.33 -14.26 -7.53
CA ALA A 219 -7.43 -13.43 -7.06
C ALA A 219 -8.79 -14.05 -7.44
N ALA A 220 -9.67 -14.20 -6.45
CA ALA A 220 -11.07 -14.48 -6.68
C ALA A 220 -11.71 -13.35 -7.53
N GLU A 221 -12.67 -13.69 -8.39
CA GLU A 221 -13.37 -12.76 -9.31
C GLU A 221 -13.91 -11.50 -8.62
N GLU A 222 -14.22 -11.57 -7.32
CA GLU A 222 -14.68 -10.44 -6.49
C GLU A 222 -13.73 -9.24 -6.47
N TYR A 223 -12.42 -9.45 -6.70
CA TYR A 223 -11.47 -8.34 -6.70
C TYR A 223 -11.15 -7.85 -8.11
N THR A 224 -11.33 -8.63 -9.19
CA THR A 224 -10.85 -8.32 -10.56
C THR A 224 -11.42 -7.02 -11.14
N LEU A 225 -12.56 -6.57 -10.65
CA LEU A 225 -13.20 -5.29 -11.01
C LEU A 225 -12.31 -4.07 -10.68
N TYR A 226 -11.48 -4.12 -9.63
CA TYR A 226 -10.67 -2.98 -9.18
C TYR A 226 -9.32 -2.83 -9.92
N TRP A 227 -8.99 -3.77 -10.82
CA TRP A 227 -7.66 -3.87 -11.43
C TRP A 227 -7.59 -3.15 -12.79
N TRP A 228 -8.75 -2.81 -13.36
CA TRP A 228 -8.85 -2.38 -14.78
C TRP A 228 -9.75 -1.16 -15.02
N THR A 229 -10.47 -0.65 -14.02
CA THR A 229 -11.27 0.56 -14.18
C THR A 229 -10.39 1.82 -14.13
N ILE A 230 -10.14 2.37 -15.31
CA ILE A 230 -10.03 3.82 -15.56
C ILE A 230 -11.38 4.27 -16.11
#